data_AF-L1IP63-F1
#
_entry.id   AF-L1IP63-F1
#
_cell.length_a   1.000
_cell.length_b   1.000
_cell.length_c   1.000
_cell.angle_alpha   90.00
_cell.angle_beta   90.00
_cell.angle_gamma   90.00
#
_symmetry.space_group_name_H-M   'P 1'
#
loop_
_entity.id
_entity.type
_entity.pdbx_description
1 polymer ?
#
loop_
_entity_poly.entity_id
_entity_poly.type
_entity_poly.pdbx_seq_one_letter_code
_entity_poly.pdbx_strand_id
1 'polypeptide(L)'
;MGAGGSVLSANVRSHIGREFERLKQQGRNYLVLAELRNIQSIEDLPIDMQHIGTVFVLDSDRNGRVTLSELYEFAALCSRKREEFRQHDYPMQLQGFCTLRMLDTVLSEGMELFVRWFQALFTEGYEECFLPEYPNVAFVGRDTAHLMHEVLHVDNVYGYDMQSFFDLLQRSGEELGIMSLEDERLDELVPKLVVEKFAKSFGEGFINLLHNELKFRSPTEGRLGL
;
A
#
# COMPACT_ATOMS: atom_id res chain seq x y z
N MET A 1 -31.68 -13.45 5.07
CA MET A 1 -30.26 -13.70 5.35
C MET A 1 -29.83 -14.91 4.55
N GLY A 2 -29.28 -14.71 3.34
CA GLY A 2 -28.72 -15.79 2.52
C GLY A 2 -27.21 -15.76 2.66
N ALA A 3 -26.63 -16.81 3.23
CA ALA A 3 -25.19 -17.03 3.23
C ALA A 3 -24.76 -17.45 1.81
N GLY A 4 -24.69 -16.48 0.90
CA GLY A 4 -24.01 -16.62 -0.38
C GLY A 4 -22.50 -16.61 -0.16
N GLY A 5 -21.97 -17.66 0.44
CA GLY A 5 -20.53 -17.88 0.46
C GLY A 5 -20.10 -18.15 -0.98
N SER A 6 -19.72 -17.11 -1.73
CA SER A 6 -19.12 -17.25 -3.05
C SER A 6 -17.88 -18.14 -2.90
N VAL A 7 -18.01 -19.41 -3.27
CA VAL A 7 -16.92 -20.38 -3.22
C VAL A 7 -15.96 -20.03 -4.35
N LEU A 8 -14.74 -19.64 -3.98
CA LEU A 8 -13.65 -19.49 -4.94
C LEU A 8 -13.48 -20.78 -5.75
N SER A 9 -13.43 -20.64 -7.08
CA SER A 9 -13.21 -21.80 -7.96
C SER A 9 -11.88 -22.47 -7.64
N ALA A 10 -11.82 -23.80 -7.80
CA ALA A 10 -10.60 -24.57 -7.56
C ALA A 10 -9.43 -24.07 -8.44
N ASN A 11 -9.74 -23.61 -9.65
CA ASN A 11 -8.77 -23.06 -10.60
C ASN A 11 -8.13 -21.77 -10.07
N VAL A 12 -8.93 -20.83 -9.56
CA VAL A 12 -8.42 -19.58 -8.98
C VAL A 12 -7.55 -19.86 -7.76
N ARG A 13 -8.00 -20.76 -6.87
CA ARG A 13 -7.20 -21.15 -5.69
C ARG A 13 -5.86 -21.77 -6.08
N SER A 14 -5.87 -22.70 -7.03
CA SER A 14 -4.65 -23.35 -7.51
C SER A 14 -3.69 -22.36 -8.16
N HIS A 15 -4.19 -21.40 -8.94
CA HIS A 15 -3.35 -20.34 -9.51
C HIS A 15 -2.71 -19.47 -8.43
N ILE A 16 -3.50 -18.94 -7.50
CA ILE A 16 -3.00 -18.12 -6.38
C ILE A 16 -1.93 -18.87 -5.58
N GLY A 17 -2.18 -20.14 -5.25
CA GLY A 17 -1.22 -20.96 -4.51
C GLY A 17 0.10 -21.15 -5.26
N ARG A 18 0.05 -21.37 -6.58
CA ARG A 18 1.27 -21.49 -7.41
C ARG A 18 2.05 -20.19 -7.49
N GLU A 19 1.38 -19.06 -7.72
CA GLU A 19 2.03 -17.75 -7.78
C GLU A 19 2.64 -17.35 -6.45
N PHE A 20 1.95 -17.63 -5.35
CA PHE A 20 2.47 -17.40 -4.00
C PHE A 20 3.77 -18.18 -3.76
N GLU A 21 3.79 -19.49 -4.04
CA GLU A 21 5.01 -20.29 -3.87
C GLU A 21 6.11 -19.92 -4.86
N ARG A 22 5.78 -19.41 -6.05
CA ARG A 22 6.76 -18.94 -7.04
C ARG A 22 7.50 -17.68 -6.57
N LEU A 23 6.78 -16.75 -5.94
CA LEU A 23 7.29 -15.42 -5.61
C LEU A 23 7.90 -15.33 -4.21
N LYS A 24 7.40 -16.13 -3.28
CA LYS A 24 7.84 -16.14 -1.88
C LYS A 24 9.29 -16.58 -1.75
N GLN A 25 10.11 -15.78 -1.08
CA GLN A 25 11.46 -16.20 -0.71
C GLN A 25 11.47 -17.37 0.29
N GLN A 26 12.53 -18.17 0.23
CA GLN A 26 12.71 -19.31 1.14
C GLN A 26 12.74 -18.87 2.61
N GLY A 27 12.07 -19.63 3.47
CA GLY A 27 12.03 -19.38 4.92
C GLY A 27 10.95 -18.40 5.38
N ARG A 28 10.17 -17.80 4.46
CA ARG A 28 9.01 -16.96 4.77
C ARG A 28 7.69 -17.66 4.39
N ASN A 29 6.59 -17.22 5.01
CA ASN A 29 5.21 -17.66 4.73
C ASN A 29 4.31 -16.49 4.31
N TYR A 30 4.90 -15.47 3.70
CA TYR A 30 4.23 -14.26 3.24
C TYR A 30 5.00 -13.61 2.08
N LEU A 31 4.30 -12.79 1.30
CA LEU A 31 4.87 -11.91 0.28
C LEU A 31 5.03 -10.50 0.84
N VAL A 32 6.07 -9.79 0.40
CA VAL A 32 6.21 -8.34 0.58
C VAL A 32 5.73 -7.59 -0.66
N LEU A 33 5.55 -6.28 -0.58
CA LEU A 33 5.00 -5.48 -1.69
C LEU A 33 5.80 -5.65 -3.00
N ALA A 34 7.14 -5.68 -2.94
CA ALA A 34 7.97 -5.90 -4.11
C ALA A 34 7.69 -7.24 -4.81
N GLU A 35 7.40 -8.30 -4.05
CA GLU A 35 7.04 -9.62 -4.58
C GLU A 35 5.61 -9.63 -5.09
N LEU A 36 4.68 -9.03 -4.34
CA LEU A 36 3.25 -8.97 -4.64
C LEU A 36 2.96 -8.33 -6.00
N ARG A 37 3.72 -7.29 -6.37
CA ARG A 37 3.62 -6.61 -7.68
C ARG A 37 3.90 -7.52 -8.87
N ASN A 38 4.60 -8.64 -8.64
CA ASN A 38 4.98 -9.61 -9.66
C ASN A 38 4.01 -10.80 -9.74
N ILE A 39 2.88 -10.76 -9.03
CA ILE A 39 1.78 -11.73 -9.22
C ILE A 39 1.23 -11.56 -10.63
N GLN A 40 1.22 -12.65 -11.40
CA GLN A 40 0.57 -12.65 -12.69
C GLN A 40 -0.94 -12.59 -12.52
N SER A 41 -1.56 -11.61 -13.18
CA SER A 41 -3.01 -11.46 -13.20
C SER A 41 -3.66 -12.76 -13.65
N ILE A 42 -4.70 -13.16 -12.92
CA ILE A 42 -5.58 -14.24 -13.35
C ILE A 42 -6.51 -13.60 -14.36
N GLU A 43 -6.76 -14.24 -15.52
CA GLU A 43 -7.70 -13.71 -16.53
C GLU A 43 -9.05 -13.31 -15.91
N ASP A 44 -9.47 -14.06 -14.88
CA ASP A 44 -10.68 -13.82 -14.13
C ASP A 44 -10.53 -12.87 -12.94
N LEU A 45 -9.38 -12.29 -12.62
CA LEU A 45 -9.18 -11.32 -11.53
C LEU A 45 -8.17 -10.25 -11.96
N PRO A 46 -8.60 -9.21 -12.70
CA PRO A 46 -7.77 -8.08 -13.08
C PRO A 46 -7.55 -7.17 -11.86
N ILE A 47 -6.86 -7.70 -10.85
CA ILE A 47 -6.49 -6.98 -9.64
C ILE A 47 -5.17 -6.29 -9.91
N ASP A 48 -5.19 -4.97 -9.80
CA ASP A 48 -3.99 -4.18 -9.79
C ASP A 48 -3.40 -4.15 -8.37
N MET A 49 -2.29 -4.88 -8.19
CA MET A 49 -1.52 -4.92 -6.93
C MET A 49 -0.63 -3.70 -6.73
N GLN A 50 -0.63 -2.74 -7.66
CA GLN A 50 0.06 -1.44 -7.51
C GLN A 50 -0.87 -0.36 -6.95
N HIS A 51 -2.19 -0.60 -6.95
CA HIS A 51 -3.13 0.35 -6.37
C HIS A 51 -3.15 0.26 -4.83
N ILE A 52 -2.75 1.34 -4.15
CA ILE A 52 -2.56 1.37 -2.69
C ILE A 52 -3.80 0.94 -1.90
N GLY A 53 -5.00 1.33 -2.33
CA GLY A 53 -6.25 0.93 -1.66
C GLY A 53 -6.50 -0.58 -1.76
N THR A 54 -6.12 -1.19 -2.89
CA THR A 54 -6.22 -2.65 -3.09
C THR A 54 -5.29 -3.38 -2.15
N VAL A 55 -4.03 -2.95 -2.10
CA VAL A 55 -3.02 -3.53 -1.20
C VAL A 55 -3.43 -3.37 0.26
N PHE A 56 -4.04 -2.22 0.62
CA PHE A 56 -4.64 -2.03 1.92
C PHE A 56 -5.71 -3.12 2.15
N VAL A 57 -6.77 -3.21 1.37
CA VAL A 57 -7.82 -4.22 1.66
C VAL A 57 -7.31 -5.67 1.64
N LEU A 58 -6.27 -5.96 0.88
CA LEU A 58 -5.61 -7.27 0.84
C LEU A 58 -4.82 -7.60 2.14
N ASP A 59 -3.97 -6.68 2.61
CA ASP A 59 -3.23 -6.79 3.88
C ASP A 59 -4.18 -6.50 5.05
N SER A 60 -4.86 -7.55 5.51
CA SER A 60 -6.00 -7.44 6.42
C SER A 60 -5.58 -7.07 7.85
N ASP A 61 -4.41 -7.51 8.28
CA ASP A 61 -3.86 -7.27 9.62
C ASP A 61 -2.92 -6.06 9.69
N ARG A 62 -2.69 -5.38 8.56
CA ARG A 62 -1.98 -4.10 8.45
C ARG A 62 -0.51 -4.20 8.80
N ASN A 63 0.12 -5.34 8.54
CA ASN A 63 1.50 -5.58 8.95
C ASN A 63 2.53 -5.39 7.80
N GLY A 64 2.10 -5.03 6.59
CA GLY A 64 2.96 -4.84 5.43
C GLY A 64 3.33 -6.14 4.69
N ARG A 65 2.77 -7.28 5.13
CA ARG A 65 2.99 -8.62 4.58
C ARG A 65 1.67 -9.18 4.10
N VAL A 66 1.73 -9.97 3.03
CA VAL A 66 0.54 -10.63 2.49
C VAL A 66 0.71 -12.14 2.56
N THR A 67 -0.16 -12.79 3.32
CA THR A 67 -0.19 -14.24 3.45
C THR A 67 -1.02 -14.91 2.35
N LEU A 68 -0.87 -16.23 2.21
CA LEU A 68 -1.71 -17.00 1.28
C LEU A 68 -3.21 -16.96 1.68
N SER A 69 -3.51 -16.91 2.98
CA SER A 69 -4.90 -16.80 3.45
C SER A 69 -5.53 -15.50 2.98
N GLU A 70 -4.80 -14.39 3.11
CA GLU A 70 -5.27 -13.07 2.70
C GLU A 70 -5.50 -12.97 1.19
N LEU A 71 -4.63 -13.58 0.37
CA LEU A 71 -4.87 -13.69 -1.07
C LEU A 71 -6.17 -14.44 -1.38
N TYR A 72 -6.47 -15.53 -0.67
CA TYR A 72 -7.74 -16.24 -0.83
C TYR A 72 -8.93 -15.42 -0.33
N GLU A 73 -8.80 -14.73 0.79
CA GLU A 73 -9.88 -13.89 1.33
C GLU A 73 -10.20 -12.73 0.39
N PHE A 74 -9.17 -12.10 -0.16
CA PHE A 74 -9.31 -11.02 -1.13
C PHE A 74 -9.86 -11.50 -2.47
N ALA A 75 -9.43 -12.67 -2.96
CA ALA A 75 -10.02 -13.24 -4.16
C ALA A 75 -11.51 -13.58 -3.94
N ALA A 76 -11.89 -14.09 -2.76
CA ALA A 76 -13.29 -14.35 -2.43
C ALA A 76 -14.10 -13.04 -2.35
N LEU A 77 -13.51 -11.96 -1.83
CA LEU A 77 -14.09 -10.62 -1.86
C LEU A 77 -14.34 -10.15 -3.30
N CYS A 78 -13.37 -10.32 -4.18
CA CYS A 78 -13.49 -9.99 -5.59
C CYS A 78 -14.63 -10.76 -6.27
N SER A 79 -14.73 -12.07 -6.03
CA SER A 79 -15.83 -12.88 -6.57
C SER A 79 -17.21 -12.38 -6.10
N ARG A 80 -17.36 -12.00 -4.82
CA ARG A 80 -18.62 -11.40 -4.32
C ARG A 80 -18.92 -10.07 -5.00
N LYS A 81 -17.91 -9.19 -5.12
CA LYS A 81 -18.09 -7.87 -5.74
C LYS A 81 -18.36 -7.93 -7.24
N ARG A 82 -17.95 -8.99 -7.92
CA ARG A 82 -18.26 -9.20 -9.34
C ARG A 82 -19.77 -9.31 -9.61
N GLU A 83 -20.55 -9.81 -8.67
CA GLU A 83 -22.01 -9.88 -8.79
C GLU A 83 -22.68 -8.51 -8.58
N GLU A 84 -22.02 -7.61 -7.85
CA GLU A 84 -22.53 -6.26 -7.55
C GLU A 84 -22.12 -5.21 -8.60
N PHE A 85 -20.96 -5.39 -9.22
CA PHE A 85 -20.32 -4.40 -10.09
C PHE A 85 -20.58 -4.64 -11.58
N ARG A 86 -20.51 -3.56 -12.36
CA ARG A 86 -20.66 -3.64 -13.82
C ARG A 86 -19.43 -4.30 -14.41
N GLN A 87 -19.60 -5.31 -15.26
CA GLN A 87 -18.48 -6.09 -15.81
C GLN A 87 -17.42 -5.22 -16.51
N HIS A 88 -17.82 -4.22 -17.29
CA HIS A 88 -16.90 -3.35 -18.03
C HIS A 88 -16.15 -2.35 -17.13
N ASP A 89 -16.72 -1.99 -15.99
CA ASP A 89 -16.11 -1.06 -15.02
C ASP A 89 -15.52 -1.79 -13.81
N TYR A 90 -15.52 -3.13 -13.81
CA TYR A 90 -15.24 -3.93 -12.64
C TYR A 90 -13.90 -3.58 -11.97
N PRO A 91 -12.76 -3.45 -12.69
CA PRO A 91 -11.48 -3.09 -12.07
C PRO A 91 -11.55 -1.73 -11.36
N MET A 92 -12.12 -0.72 -12.03
CA MET A 92 -12.25 0.65 -11.52
C MET A 92 -13.18 0.71 -10.29
N GLN A 93 -14.32 0.00 -10.33
CA GLN A 93 -15.26 -0.06 -9.20
C GLN A 93 -14.64 -0.79 -8.00
N LEU A 94 -13.87 -1.85 -8.24
CA LEU A 94 -13.15 -2.56 -7.19
C LEU A 94 -12.06 -1.69 -6.55
N GLN A 95 -11.25 -1.01 -7.35
CA GLN A 95 -10.24 -0.06 -6.84
C GLN A 95 -10.91 1.05 -6.02
N GLY A 96 -11.99 1.66 -6.55
CA GLY A 96 -12.77 2.66 -5.82
C GLY A 96 -13.33 2.13 -4.50
N PHE A 97 -13.87 0.91 -4.49
CA PHE A 97 -14.33 0.25 -3.26
C PHE A 97 -13.20 0.06 -2.26
N CYS A 98 -12.02 -0.39 -2.71
CA CYS A 98 -10.88 -0.61 -1.82
C CYS A 98 -10.33 0.70 -1.26
N THR A 99 -10.27 1.76 -2.07
CA THR A 99 -9.92 3.12 -1.61
C THR A 99 -10.90 3.60 -0.55
N LEU A 100 -12.20 3.50 -0.78
CA LEU A 100 -13.22 3.90 0.21
C LEU A 100 -13.10 3.10 1.51
N ARG A 101 -12.80 1.80 1.44
CA ARG A 101 -12.55 0.96 2.62
C ARG A 101 -11.32 1.41 3.40
N MET A 102 -10.23 1.67 2.70
CA MET A 102 -9.01 2.21 3.32
C MET A 102 -9.31 3.49 4.08
N LEU A 103 -9.98 4.43 3.43
CA LEU A 103 -10.31 5.74 3.99
C LEU A 103 -11.25 5.64 5.20
N ASP A 104 -12.29 4.81 5.12
CA ASP A 104 -13.20 4.58 6.25
C ASP A 104 -12.44 4.02 7.46
N THR A 105 -11.46 3.13 7.23
CA THR A 105 -10.55 2.66 8.29
C THR A 105 -9.68 3.80 8.82
N VAL A 106 -9.06 4.62 7.97
CA VAL A 106 -8.23 5.75 8.44
C VAL A 106 -9.05 6.77 9.25
N LEU A 107 -10.30 7.04 8.84
CA LEU A 107 -11.19 7.97 9.54
C LEU A 107 -11.67 7.43 10.89
N SER A 108 -11.87 6.12 11.00
CA SER A 108 -12.39 5.49 12.22
C SER A 108 -11.30 5.07 13.21
N GLU A 109 -10.16 4.58 12.72
CA GLU A 109 -9.04 4.09 13.54
C GLU A 109 -7.88 5.10 13.66
N GLY A 110 -7.86 6.12 12.80
CA GLY A 110 -6.92 7.23 12.85
C GLY A 110 -5.74 7.12 11.88
N MET A 111 -5.13 8.27 11.57
CA MET A 111 -4.01 8.41 10.64
C MET A 111 -2.78 7.59 11.05
N GLU A 112 -2.54 7.43 12.36
CA GLU A 112 -1.35 6.72 12.85
C GLU A 112 -1.36 5.23 12.46
N LEU A 113 -2.53 4.60 12.31
CA LEU A 113 -2.62 3.24 11.77
C LEU A 113 -2.16 3.19 10.32
N PHE A 114 -2.62 4.15 9.50
CA PHE A 114 -2.23 4.24 8.10
C PHE A 114 -0.73 4.49 7.96
N VAL A 115 -0.16 5.43 8.73
CA VAL A 115 1.27 5.75 8.70
C VAL A 115 2.11 4.52 9.04
N ARG A 116 1.76 3.80 10.13
CA ARG A 116 2.45 2.57 10.52
C ARG A 116 2.37 1.48 9.45
N TRP A 117 1.16 1.25 8.93
CA TRP A 117 0.95 0.28 7.85
C TRP A 117 1.75 0.64 6.60
N PHE A 118 1.73 1.90 6.19
CA PHE A 118 2.44 2.39 5.03
C PHE A 118 3.95 2.21 5.19
N GLN A 119 4.50 2.57 6.36
CA GLN A 119 5.90 2.33 6.67
C GLN A 119 6.24 0.84 6.57
N ALA A 120 5.44 -0.03 7.21
CA ALA A 120 5.66 -1.47 7.13
C ALA A 120 5.63 -1.94 5.67
N LEU A 121 4.62 -1.57 4.90
CA LEU A 121 4.43 -1.98 3.51
C LEU A 121 5.64 -1.67 2.61
N PHE A 122 6.24 -0.50 2.73
CA PHE A 122 7.34 -0.06 1.87
C PHE A 122 8.73 -0.44 2.39
N THR A 123 8.86 -0.74 3.69
CA THR A 123 10.15 -1.09 4.30
C THR A 123 10.31 -2.59 4.56
N GLU A 124 9.21 -3.36 4.56
CA GLU A 124 9.25 -4.80 4.76
C GLU A 124 10.00 -5.49 3.60
N GLY A 125 11.02 -6.28 3.96
CA GLY A 125 11.91 -6.97 3.00
C GLY A 125 13.20 -6.22 2.68
N TYR A 126 13.37 -5.01 3.21
CA TYR A 126 14.62 -4.25 3.13
C TYR A 126 15.31 -4.20 4.50
N GLU A 127 16.64 -4.28 4.49
CA GLU A 127 17.42 -4.11 5.72
C GLU A 127 17.51 -2.61 6.08
N GLU A 128 17.30 -2.30 7.34
CA GLU A 128 17.55 -0.97 7.86
C GLU A 128 19.05 -0.73 7.99
N CYS A 129 19.51 0.41 7.50
CA CYS A 129 20.91 0.84 7.64
C CYS A 129 21.02 1.82 8.82
N PHE A 130 22.05 1.63 9.65
CA PHE A 130 22.42 2.53 10.74
C PHE A 130 23.87 2.96 10.58
N LEU A 131 24.11 4.26 10.62
CA LEU A 131 25.44 4.84 10.53
C LEU A 131 25.92 5.34 11.91
N PRO A 132 27.19 5.14 12.30
CA PRO A 132 27.71 5.60 13.58
C PRO A 132 27.52 7.10 13.86
N GLU A 133 27.56 7.94 12.83
CA GLU A 133 27.38 9.39 12.89
C GLU A 133 25.92 9.80 13.13
N TYR A 134 24.99 8.90 12.83
CA TYR A 134 23.55 9.08 12.99
C TYR A 134 22.95 7.91 13.81
N PRO A 135 23.39 7.70 15.07
CA PRO A 135 23.13 6.47 15.82
C PRO A 135 21.65 6.20 16.14
N ASN A 136 20.79 7.22 16.00
CA ASN A 136 19.36 7.15 16.27
C ASN A 136 18.50 7.29 15.01
N VAL A 137 19.10 7.22 13.83
CA VAL A 137 18.41 7.37 12.55
C VAL A 137 18.51 6.06 11.78
N ALA A 138 17.36 5.42 11.57
CA ALA A 138 17.25 4.31 10.65
C ALA A 138 17.13 4.86 9.22
N PHE A 139 17.90 4.31 8.30
CA PHE A 139 17.85 4.63 6.88
C PHE A 139 17.28 3.46 6.08
N VAL A 140 16.62 3.80 4.98
CA VAL A 140 16.17 2.84 3.96
C VAL A 140 16.81 3.19 2.63
N GLY A 141 17.03 2.17 1.80
CA GLY A 141 17.68 2.34 0.50
C GLY A 141 16.78 3.00 -0.54
N ARG A 142 17.40 3.47 -1.61
CA ARG A 142 16.73 4.01 -2.81
C ARG A 142 15.64 3.12 -3.38
N ASP A 143 15.77 1.81 -3.27
CA ASP A 143 14.74 0.85 -3.72
C ASP A 143 13.39 1.07 -3.01
N THR A 144 13.39 1.45 -1.73
CA THR A 144 12.15 1.80 -1.01
C THR A 144 11.49 3.03 -1.62
N ALA A 145 12.28 4.07 -1.93
CA ALA A 145 11.76 5.26 -2.58
C ALA A 145 11.29 4.99 -4.01
N HIS A 146 11.97 4.08 -4.73
CA HIS A 146 11.54 3.64 -6.06
C HIS A 146 10.19 2.92 -5.98
N LEU A 147 10.04 2.00 -5.02
CA LEU A 147 8.79 1.29 -4.79
C LEU A 147 7.64 2.26 -4.45
N MET A 148 7.90 3.27 -3.62
CA MET A 148 6.95 4.35 -3.32
C MET A 148 6.59 5.16 -4.57
N HIS A 149 7.59 5.55 -5.37
CA HIS A 149 7.38 6.32 -6.60
C HIS A 149 6.43 5.61 -7.57
N GLU A 150 6.67 4.31 -7.80
CA GLU A 150 5.89 3.50 -8.73
C GLU A 150 4.47 3.23 -8.20
N VAL A 151 4.33 2.79 -6.95
CA VAL A 151 3.02 2.39 -6.36
C VAL A 151 2.12 3.59 -6.12
N LEU A 152 2.68 4.75 -5.84
CA LEU A 152 1.90 5.98 -5.62
C LEU A 152 1.75 6.80 -6.91
N HIS A 153 2.29 6.31 -8.03
CA HIS A 153 2.28 6.99 -9.33
C HIS A 153 2.69 8.46 -9.22
N VAL A 154 3.81 8.71 -8.52
CA VAL A 154 4.27 10.07 -8.18
C VAL A 154 4.52 10.92 -9.43
N ASP A 155 4.98 10.30 -10.50
CA ASP A 155 5.15 10.92 -11.82
C ASP A 155 3.83 11.42 -12.40
N ASN A 156 2.78 10.62 -12.36
CA ASN A 156 1.48 10.96 -12.94
C ASN A 156 0.72 11.96 -12.07
N VAL A 157 0.86 11.88 -10.75
CA VAL A 157 0.11 12.72 -9.80
C VAL A 157 0.79 14.06 -9.57
N TYR A 158 2.12 14.07 -9.42
CA TYR A 158 2.88 15.26 -9.02
C TYR A 158 3.86 15.75 -10.09
N GLY A 159 4.09 14.99 -11.15
CA GLY A 159 5.04 15.37 -12.22
C GLY A 159 6.51 15.20 -11.83
N TYR A 160 6.81 14.51 -10.73
CA TYR A 160 8.19 14.23 -10.32
C TYR A 160 8.67 12.91 -10.90
N ASP A 161 9.81 12.94 -11.59
CA ASP A 161 10.55 11.72 -11.89
C ASP A 161 11.14 11.10 -10.61
N MET A 162 11.65 9.87 -10.74
CA MET A 162 12.17 9.14 -9.60
C MET A 162 13.34 9.87 -8.91
N GLN A 163 14.26 10.49 -9.67
CA GLN A 163 15.40 11.19 -9.08
C GLN A 163 14.92 12.41 -8.29
N SER A 164 14.04 13.23 -8.86
CA SER A 164 13.49 14.42 -8.20
C SER A 164 12.72 14.06 -6.93
N PHE A 165 11.98 12.95 -6.96
CA PHE A 165 11.29 12.44 -5.78
C PHE A 165 12.26 11.98 -4.70
N PHE A 166 13.33 11.27 -5.08
CA PHE A 166 14.36 10.82 -4.15
C PHE A 166 15.16 11.99 -3.55
N ASP A 167 15.52 12.98 -4.36
CA ASP A 167 16.20 14.20 -3.89
C ASP A 167 15.32 14.98 -2.90
N LEU A 168 14.00 15.03 -3.13
CA LEU A 168 13.03 15.60 -2.19
C LEU A 168 13.03 14.80 -0.86
N LEU A 169 13.11 13.47 -0.98
CA LEU A 169 13.46 12.49 0.05
C LEU A 169 14.55 13.00 0.99
N GLN A 170 15.72 13.14 0.41
CA GLN A 170 16.95 13.44 1.13
C GLN A 170 16.99 14.88 1.65
N ARG A 171 16.53 15.86 0.86
CA ARG A 171 16.41 17.27 1.30
C ARG A 171 15.52 17.40 2.52
N SER A 172 14.40 16.67 2.57
CA SER A 172 13.54 16.65 3.76
C SER A 172 14.28 16.10 4.99
N GLY A 173 15.18 15.13 4.81
CA GLY A 173 16.04 14.62 5.87
C GLY A 173 17.08 15.65 6.33
N GLU A 174 17.70 16.36 5.39
CA GLU A 174 18.67 17.42 5.67
C GLU A 174 18.03 18.59 6.43
N GLU A 175 16.84 19.03 6.01
CA GLU A 175 16.07 20.08 6.68
C GLU A 175 15.69 19.70 8.13
N LEU A 176 15.49 18.41 8.39
CA LEU A 176 15.25 17.88 9.73
C LEU A 176 16.53 17.71 10.56
N GLY A 177 17.71 17.92 9.97
CA GLY A 177 19.01 17.74 10.62
C GLY A 177 19.33 16.29 10.98
N ILE A 178 18.72 15.32 10.29
CA ILE A 178 18.89 13.87 10.53
C ILE A 178 19.73 13.18 9.46
N MET A 179 20.20 13.93 8.47
CA MET A 179 21.18 13.51 7.47
C MET A 179 21.90 14.74 6.90
N SER A 180 23.00 14.55 6.18
CA SER A 180 23.73 15.60 5.45
C SER A 180 23.87 15.19 3.99
N LEU A 181 23.55 16.07 3.03
CA LEU A 181 23.76 15.79 1.61
C LEU A 181 25.23 15.90 1.18
N GLU A 182 26.10 16.40 2.06
CA GLU A 182 27.56 16.45 1.81
C GLU A 182 28.26 15.12 2.12
N ASP A 183 27.57 14.16 2.76
CA ASP A 183 28.13 12.86 3.12
C ASP A 183 27.76 11.80 2.07
N GLU A 184 28.71 11.49 1.18
CA GLU A 184 28.55 10.55 0.06
C GLU A 184 28.03 9.15 0.47
N ARG A 185 28.19 8.75 1.74
CA ARG A 185 27.65 7.48 2.23
C ARG A 185 26.12 7.44 2.28
N LEU A 186 25.49 8.62 2.27
CA LEU A 186 24.05 8.82 2.30
C LEU A 186 23.43 8.95 0.90
N ASP A 187 24.23 8.95 -0.18
CA ASP A 187 23.77 9.20 -1.55
C ASP A 187 22.63 8.27 -1.99
N GLU A 188 22.59 7.04 -1.49
CA GLU A 188 21.59 6.03 -1.83
C GLU A 188 20.62 5.73 -0.67
N LEU A 189 20.61 6.58 0.36
CA LEU A 189 19.85 6.39 1.59
C LEU A 189 18.88 7.55 1.85
N VAL A 190 17.72 7.22 2.42
CA VAL A 190 16.78 8.20 2.97
C VAL A 190 16.40 7.82 4.41
N PRO A 191 16.25 8.79 5.33
CA PRO A 191 15.82 8.48 6.69
C PRO A 191 14.40 7.90 6.71
N LYS A 192 14.21 6.81 7.44
CA LYS A 192 12.89 6.16 7.61
C LYS A 192 11.83 7.10 8.21
N LEU A 193 12.26 8.07 9.03
CA LEU A 193 11.41 9.12 9.57
C LEU A 193 10.84 10.05 8.47
N VAL A 194 11.56 10.26 7.38
CA VAL A 194 11.05 11.04 6.24
C VAL A 194 9.94 10.27 5.54
N VAL A 195 10.08 8.95 5.37
CA VAL A 195 9.03 8.08 4.83
C VAL A 195 7.76 8.14 5.68
N GLU A 196 7.90 8.18 7.01
CA GLU A 196 6.78 8.34 7.95
C GLU A 196 6.04 9.66 7.75
N LYS A 197 6.79 10.77 7.70
CA LYS A 197 6.24 12.12 7.49
C LYS A 197 5.57 12.25 6.13
N PHE A 198 6.16 11.63 5.10
CA PHE A 198 5.58 11.55 3.78
C PHE A 198 4.25 10.79 3.82
N ALA A 199 4.20 9.61 4.46
CA ALA A 199 2.98 8.81 4.60
C ALA A 199 1.85 9.60 5.26
N LYS A 200 2.18 10.33 6.34
CA LYS A 200 1.22 11.18 7.04
C LYS A 200 0.68 12.29 6.14
N SER A 201 1.57 13.03 5.47
CA SER A 201 1.19 14.13 4.57
C SER A 201 0.37 13.62 3.38
N PHE A 202 0.75 12.46 2.84
CA PHE A 202 0.01 11.79 1.77
C PHE A 202 -1.41 11.42 2.24
N GLY A 203 -1.55 10.74 3.37
CA GLY A 203 -2.85 10.38 3.93
C GLY A 203 -3.74 11.60 4.23
N GLU A 204 -3.17 12.65 4.82
CA GLU A 204 -3.87 13.91 5.07
C GLU A 204 -4.34 14.57 3.78
N GLY A 205 -3.51 14.57 2.74
CA GLY A 205 -3.88 15.04 1.40
C GLY A 205 -5.10 14.30 0.83
N PHE A 206 -5.12 12.97 0.95
CA PHE A 206 -6.27 12.15 0.51
C PHE A 206 -7.55 12.48 1.29
N ILE A 207 -7.48 12.54 2.61
CA ILE A 207 -8.62 12.88 3.46
C ILE A 207 -9.17 14.26 3.12
N ASN A 208 -8.29 15.24 2.96
CA ASN A 208 -8.67 16.61 2.61
C ASN A 208 -9.38 16.68 1.25
N LEU A 209 -8.86 15.98 0.24
CA LEU A 209 -9.49 15.90 -1.09
C LEU A 209 -10.93 15.35 -0.98
N LEU A 210 -11.14 14.29 -0.22
CA LEU A 210 -12.46 13.66 -0.12
C LEU A 210 -13.49 14.52 0.61
N HIS A 211 -13.10 15.09 1.74
CA HIS A 211 -14.02 15.87 2.56
C HIS A 211 -14.30 17.24 1.95
N ASN A 212 -13.25 17.94 1.49
CA ASN A 212 -13.38 19.33 1.08
C ASN A 212 -13.81 19.45 -0.38
N GLU A 213 -13.21 18.66 -1.28
CA GLU A 213 -13.48 18.77 -2.72
C GLU A 213 -14.65 17.88 -3.14
N LEU A 214 -14.67 16.62 -2.69
CA LEU A 214 -15.68 15.65 -3.11
C LEU A 214 -16.92 15.60 -2.21
N LYS A 215 -16.89 16.31 -1.07
CA LYS A 215 -17.98 16.35 -0.07
C LYS A 215 -18.45 14.96 0.35
N PHE A 216 -17.54 13.99 0.35
CA PHE A 216 -17.84 12.64 0.79
C PHE A 216 -18.13 12.65 2.30
N ARG A 217 -19.27 12.08 2.71
CA ARG A 217 -19.61 11.86 4.12
C ARG A 217 -19.56 10.37 4.37
N SER A 218 -18.89 9.94 5.45
CA SER A 218 -18.81 8.51 5.75
C SER A 218 -20.23 7.95 5.93
N PRO A 219 -20.53 6.76 5.37
CA PRO A 219 -21.82 6.10 5.57
C PRO A 219 -22.19 5.86 7.03
N THR A 220 -21.22 5.84 7.95
CA THR A 220 -21.46 5.68 9.39
C THR A 220 -22.17 6.89 10.02
N GLU A 221 -22.05 8.10 9.44
CA GLU A 221 -22.82 9.27 9.89
C GLU A 221 -24.33 9.15 9.57
N GLY A 222 -24.71 8.25 8.65
CA GLY A 222 -26.11 8.02 8.26
C GLY A 222 -26.82 6.89 9.03
N ARG A 223 -26.14 6.17 9.93
CA ARG A 223 -26.70 4.98 10.63
C ARG A 223 -27.01 5.17 12.12
N LEU A 224 -26.87 6.37 12.66
CA LEU A 224 -27.33 6.71 14.02
C LEU A 224 -28.74 7.34 14.07
N GLY A 225 -29.54 7.15 13.01
CA GLY A 225 -30.86 7.76 12.84
C GLY A 225 -32.00 6.81 12.48
N LEU A 226 -31.92 5.53 12.86
CA LEU A 226 -33.05 4.59 12.85
C LEU A 226 -33.01 3.68 14.09
#